data_AF-A0A8D1F253-F1
#
_entry.id   AF-A0A8D1F253-F1
#
_cell.length_a   1.000
_cell.length_b   1.000
_cell.length_c   1.000
_cell.angle_alpha   90.00
_cell.angle_beta   90.00
_cell.angle_gamma   90.00
#
_symmetry.space_group_name_H-M   'P 1'
#
loop_
_entity.id
_entity.type
_entity.pdbx_description
1 polymer ?
#
loop_
_entity_poly.entity_id
_entity_poly.type
_entity_poly.pdbx_seq_one_letter_code
_entity_poly.pdbx_strand_id
1 'polypeptide(L)'
;MLSWGGWRSQESPGRRHPHASRLSAGTLKAVFFVFASLCAWYSGYLLAELVPDMPLSSAVYSIRSIGEKPVLRAPAPKRQKCDHWTPCPPNTYAYRLLSGGGRDKFAKICFEDEIHRPTPEPQQRGIQAASATYTTTRVSAAKRVFQLICPVPADNSGPMTAFIQSAPSKSLLFMVTHDDGSSRLKEDAKKAIEALGSKEIRNMRFRSSWVFLAAKGFELPAGIEREKINHSDNAKNRYSGWPAEIQVEGCIPKGPS
;
A
#
# COMPACT_ATOMS: atom_id res chain seq x y z
N MET A 1 -53.46 3.28 76.23
CA MET A 1 -54.83 2.94 76.69
C MET A 1 -55.80 3.68 75.78
N LEU A 2 -56.75 2.93 75.22
CA LEU A 2 -57.74 3.31 74.21
C LEU A 2 -58.67 4.42 74.71
N SER A 3 -59.17 5.28 73.81
CA SER A 3 -60.61 5.27 73.48
C SER A 3 -60.95 6.24 72.35
N TRP A 4 -61.70 5.74 71.38
CA TRP A 4 -62.43 6.47 70.36
C TRP A 4 -63.79 6.95 70.92
N GLY A 5 -64.31 8.07 70.41
CA GLY A 5 -65.70 8.50 70.61
C GLY A 5 -66.16 9.35 69.43
N GLY A 6 -67.17 8.88 68.69
CA GLY A 6 -67.54 9.38 67.37
C GLY A 6 -68.66 10.44 67.28
N TRP A 7 -68.71 11.03 66.08
CA TRP A 7 -69.86 11.48 65.26
C TRP A 7 -71.02 12.29 65.86
N ARG A 8 -71.28 13.48 65.28
CA ARG A 8 -72.59 13.84 64.68
C ARG A 8 -72.53 15.05 63.73
N SER A 9 -73.27 14.95 62.63
CA SER A 9 -73.48 15.91 61.54
C SER A 9 -74.42 17.08 61.87
N GLN A 10 -74.32 18.21 61.16
CA GLN A 10 -75.48 19.06 60.82
C GLN A 10 -75.18 20.05 59.67
N GLU A 11 -76.01 20.02 58.61
CA GLU A 11 -76.14 21.02 57.53
C GLU A 11 -77.09 22.17 57.92
N SER A 12 -76.99 23.34 57.25
CA SER A 12 -78.09 24.22 56.74
C SER A 12 -77.55 25.64 56.34
N PRO A 13 -78.31 26.56 55.66
CA PRO A 13 -78.13 26.87 54.23
C PRO A 13 -77.91 28.38 53.92
N GLY A 14 -77.77 28.75 52.64
CA GLY A 14 -77.30 30.07 52.18
C GLY A 14 -78.34 31.19 51.90
N ARG A 15 -77.85 32.36 51.45
CA ARG A 15 -78.60 33.40 50.71
C ARG A 15 -77.69 34.41 49.96
N ARG A 16 -78.29 35.13 48.99
CA ARG A 16 -77.77 35.71 47.73
C ARG A 16 -77.19 37.16 47.79
N HIS A 17 -76.47 37.51 46.71
CA HIS A 17 -75.87 38.82 46.31
C HIS A 17 -76.84 39.92 45.81
N PRO A 18 -76.34 41.17 45.69
CA PRO A 18 -76.71 42.09 44.60
C PRO A 18 -75.52 42.69 43.79
N HIS A 19 -75.89 43.42 42.72
CA HIS A 19 -75.20 43.76 41.47
C HIS A 19 -74.10 44.85 41.50
N ALA A 20 -73.10 44.72 40.59
CA ALA A 20 -72.19 45.78 40.15
C ALA A 20 -72.27 45.99 38.62
N SER A 21 -72.10 47.25 38.21
CA SER A 21 -72.22 47.83 36.87
C SER A 21 -71.35 47.18 35.79
N ARG A 22 -71.97 46.82 34.64
CA ARG A 22 -71.32 46.19 33.49
C ARG A 22 -70.68 47.24 32.57
N LEU A 23 -69.34 47.24 32.45
CA LEU A 23 -68.69 47.68 31.21
C LEU A 23 -69.08 46.68 30.11
N SER A 24 -69.45 47.18 28.93
CA SER A 24 -69.72 46.32 27.76
C SER A 24 -68.49 45.46 27.47
N ALA A 25 -68.69 44.14 27.34
CA ALA A 25 -67.63 43.17 27.07
C ALA A 25 -66.82 43.50 25.79
N GLY A 26 -67.39 44.29 24.87
CA GLY A 26 -66.70 44.77 23.66
C GLY A 26 -65.60 45.79 23.95
N THR A 27 -65.84 46.75 24.85
CA THR A 27 -64.87 47.80 25.18
C THR A 27 -63.66 47.23 25.94
N LEU A 28 -63.90 46.27 26.83
CA LEU A 28 -62.82 45.59 27.56
C LEU A 28 -61.93 44.77 26.62
N LYS A 29 -62.52 44.09 25.63
CA LYS A 29 -61.79 43.33 24.61
C LYS A 29 -60.96 44.24 23.70
N ALA A 30 -61.51 45.38 23.30
CA ALA A 30 -60.79 46.35 22.47
C ALA A 30 -59.56 46.92 23.18
N VAL A 31 -59.70 47.31 24.46
CA VAL A 31 -58.58 47.80 25.28
C VAL A 31 -57.51 46.71 25.47
N PHE A 32 -57.94 45.47 25.73
CA PHE A 32 -57.00 44.34 25.83
C PHE A 32 -56.24 44.09 24.52
N PHE A 33 -56.91 44.17 23.37
CA PHE A 33 -56.26 44.01 22.06
C PHE A 33 -55.22 45.10 21.79
N VAL A 34 -55.53 46.36 22.11
CA VAL A 34 -54.59 47.48 21.94
C VAL A 34 -53.39 47.30 22.86
N PHE A 35 -53.61 46.93 24.13
CA PHE A 35 -52.53 46.70 25.08
C PHE A 35 -51.66 45.51 24.66
N ALA A 36 -52.26 44.40 24.23
CA ALA A 36 -51.52 43.25 23.73
C ALA A 36 -50.70 43.58 22.47
N SER A 37 -51.25 44.39 21.56
CA SER A 37 -50.54 44.85 20.37
C SER A 37 -49.34 45.73 20.72
N LEU A 38 -49.49 46.64 21.67
CA LEU A 38 -48.40 47.51 22.14
C LEU A 38 -47.33 46.68 22.87
N CYS A 39 -47.73 45.74 23.72
CA CYS A 39 -46.79 44.82 24.37
C CYS A 39 -46.04 43.97 23.35
N ALA A 40 -46.71 43.44 22.32
CA ALA A 40 -46.08 42.65 21.26
C ALA A 40 -45.06 43.48 20.45
N TRP A 41 -45.41 44.73 20.14
CA TRP A 41 -44.50 45.65 19.45
C TRP A 41 -43.27 45.97 20.32
N TYR A 42 -43.49 46.28 21.60
CA TYR A 42 -42.42 46.64 22.52
C TYR A 42 -41.49 45.46 22.83
N SER A 43 -42.05 44.26 22.97
CA SER A 43 -41.25 43.05 23.17
C SER A 43 -40.50 42.64 21.91
N GLY A 44 -41.04 42.86 20.70
CA GLY A 44 -40.30 42.68 19.44
C GLY A 44 -39.12 43.64 19.30
N TYR A 45 -39.30 44.92 19.65
CA TYR A 45 -38.22 45.92 19.67
C TYR A 45 -37.12 45.54 20.67
N LEU A 46 -37.51 45.14 21.88
CA LEU A 46 -36.57 44.72 22.93
C LEU A 46 -35.80 43.44 22.54
N LEU A 47 -36.45 42.51 21.85
CA LEU A 47 -35.81 41.31 21.29
C LEU A 47 -34.79 41.66 20.21
N ALA A 48 -35.07 42.65 19.37
CA ALA A 48 -34.14 43.09 18.34
C ALA A 48 -32.90 43.78 18.94
N GLU A 49 -33.03 44.54 20.04
CA GLU A 49 -31.88 45.13 20.76
C GLU A 49 -31.09 44.10 21.58
N LEU A 50 -31.74 43.03 22.09
CA LEU A 50 -31.07 41.99 22.87
C LEU A 50 -30.42 40.87 22.03
N VAL A 51 -30.63 40.83 20.71
CA VAL A 51 -29.95 39.88 19.83
C VAL A 51 -28.66 40.53 19.30
N PRO A 52 -27.47 40.23 19.86
CA PRO A 52 -26.22 40.73 19.31
C PRO A 52 -26.00 40.16 17.90
N ASP A 53 -25.42 40.94 16.97
CA ASP A 53 -25.13 40.53 15.58
C ASP A 53 -24.11 39.38 15.43
N MET A 54 -23.45 39.01 16.54
CA MET A 54 -22.28 38.12 16.55
C MET A 54 -22.54 36.60 16.36
N PRO A 55 -23.67 35.97 16.76
CA PRO A 55 -23.84 34.53 16.65
C PRO A 55 -24.35 34.08 15.27
N LEU A 56 -24.85 35.01 14.44
CA LEU A 56 -25.42 34.67 13.13
C LEU A 56 -24.33 34.50 12.07
N SER A 57 -23.27 35.31 12.14
CA SER A 57 -22.10 35.16 11.26
C SER A 57 -21.35 33.85 11.48
N SER A 58 -21.20 33.40 12.73
CA SER A 58 -20.52 32.13 13.04
C SER A 58 -21.32 30.91 12.60
N ALA A 59 -22.65 30.94 12.75
CA ALA A 59 -23.55 29.89 12.27
C ALA A 59 -23.52 29.78 10.73
N VAL A 60 -23.57 30.92 10.02
CA VAL A 60 -23.49 30.95 8.55
C VAL A 60 -22.11 30.48 8.05
N TYR A 61 -21.03 30.82 8.76
CA TYR A 61 -19.69 30.35 8.43
C TYR A 61 -19.55 28.83 8.61
N SER A 62 -20.09 28.30 9.71
CA SER A 62 -20.08 26.87 9.99
C SER A 62 -20.87 26.08 8.95
N ILE A 63 -22.04 26.57 8.52
CA ILE A 63 -22.86 25.93 7.49
C ILE A 63 -22.18 25.97 6.11
N ARG A 64 -21.48 27.06 5.75
CA ARG A 64 -20.67 27.11 4.50
C ARG A 64 -19.54 26.09 4.51
N SER A 65 -18.87 25.89 5.65
CA SER A 65 -17.76 24.93 5.77
C SER A 65 -18.18 23.46 5.66
N ILE A 66 -19.45 23.14 5.91
CA ILE A 66 -20.01 21.77 5.77
C ILE A 66 -20.31 21.45 4.29
N GLY A 67 -20.53 22.47 3.44
CA GLY A 67 -20.75 22.32 2.01
C GLY A 67 -19.45 22.06 1.21
N GLU A 68 -18.30 22.46 1.75
CA GLU A 68 -17.00 22.05 1.24
C GLU A 68 -16.71 20.62 1.70
N LYS A 69 -17.20 19.63 0.93
CA LYS A 69 -16.77 18.24 1.10
C LYS A 69 -15.24 18.23 1.17
N PRO A 70 -14.62 17.79 2.29
CA PRO A 70 -13.17 17.68 2.32
C PRO A 70 -12.81 16.71 1.21
N VAL A 71 -12.07 17.21 0.22
CA VAL A 71 -11.54 16.37 -0.85
C VAL A 71 -10.57 15.43 -0.16
N LEU A 72 -11.05 14.22 0.18
CA LEU A 72 -10.23 13.13 0.69
C LEU A 72 -9.26 12.76 -0.43
N ARG A 73 -8.12 13.43 -0.47
CA ARG A 73 -7.03 13.07 -1.36
C ARG A 73 -6.44 11.78 -0.80
N ALA A 74 -6.52 10.72 -1.59
CA ALA A 74 -5.76 9.51 -1.29
C ALA A 74 -4.29 9.92 -1.08
N PRO A 75 -3.62 9.43 -0.02
CA PRO A 75 -2.19 9.64 0.16
C PRO A 75 -1.46 9.26 -1.13
N ALA A 76 -0.40 9.99 -1.48
CA ALA A 76 0.43 9.61 -2.61
C ALA A 76 0.83 8.13 -2.45
N PRO A 77 0.74 7.31 -3.51
CA PRO A 77 1.05 5.89 -3.41
C PRO A 77 2.47 5.73 -2.88
N LYS A 78 2.61 5.02 -1.76
CA LYS A 78 3.93 4.75 -1.19
C LYS A 78 4.70 3.85 -2.14
N ARG A 79 5.92 4.28 -2.50
CA ARG A 79 6.87 3.46 -3.24
C ARG A 79 7.18 2.20 -2.44
N GLN A 80 7.00 1.04 -3.05
CA GLN A 80 7.35 -0.25 -2.46
C GLN A 80 8.82 -0.60 -2.72
N LYS A 81 9.39 -1.50 -1.90
CA LYS A 81 10.76 -2.00 -2.11
C LYS A 81 10.88 -2.62 -3.50
N CYS A 82 12.00 -2.38 -4.19
CA CYS A 82 12.24 -2.84 -5.56
C CYS A 82 11.17 -2.40 -6.58
N ASP A 83 10.42 -1.32 -6.27
CA ASP A 83 9.34 -0.79 -7.10
C ASP A 83 8.27 -1.84 -7.44
N HIS A 84 7.96 -2.72 -6.48
CA HIS A 84 6.87 -3.70 -6.59
C HIS A 84 5.52 -3.01 -6.76
N TRP A 85 4.61 -3.69 -7.46
CA TRP A 85 3.23 -3.25 -7.59
C TRP A 85 2.47 -3.29 -6.25
N THR A 86 2.65 -4.37 -5.49
CA THR A 86 2.02 -4.58 -4.17
C THR A 86 3.07 -4.67 -3.06
N PRO A 87 2.75 -4.22 -1.84
CA PRO A 87 3.63 -4.41 -0.69
C PRO A 87 3.84 -5.90 -0.41
N CYS A 88 5.08 -6.29 -0.10
CA CYS A 88 5.37 -7.62 0.39
C CYS A 88 4.77 -7.85 1.79
N PRO A 89 4.32 -9.09 2.12
CA PRO A 89 3.88 -9.45 3.46
C PRO A 89 4.97 -9.20 4.51
N PRO A 90 4.61 -9.01 5.79
CA PRO A 90 5.58 -8.88 6.87
C PRO A 90 6.48 -10.12 6.94
N ASN A 91 7.70 -9.94 7.43
CA ASN A 91 8.70 -11.01 7.57
C ASN A 91 9.06 -11.72 6.24
N THR A 92 9.09 -10.97 5.14
CA THR A 92 9.58 -11.45 3.84
C THR A 92 10.68 -10.53 3.28
N TYR A 93 11.49 -11.05 2.36
CA TYR A 93 12.47 -10.32 1.56
C TYR A 93 11.90 -9.97 0.19
N ALA A 94 12.03 -8.71 -0.22
CA ALA A 94 11.61 -8.24 -1.54
C ALA A 94 12.67 -8.48 -2.62
N TYR A 95 12.21 -9.14 -3.67
CA TYR A 95 12.78 -9.54 -4.94
C TYR A 95 12.44 -8.84 -6.26
N ARG A 96 13.39 -8.38 -7.08
CA ARG A 96 13.07 -8.11 -8.50
C ARG A 96 14.25 -8.40 -9.42
N LEU A 97 14.04 -9.26 -10.40
CA LEU A 97 15.01 -9.61 -11.42
C LEU A 97 14.52 -9.13 -12.76
N LEU A 98 15.39 -8.44 -13.51
CA LEU A 98 15.10 -7.92 -14.83
C LEU A 98 16.27 -8.31 -15.75
N SER A 99 15.97 -8.98 -16.86
CA SER A 99 16.98 -9.25 -17.89
C SER A 99 17.33 -7.97 -18.66
N GLY A 100 18.41 -8.03 -19.44
CA GLY A 100 18.70 -7.02 -20.45
C GLY A 100 17.68 -7.06 -21.60
N GLY A 101 17.54 -5.91 -22.25
CA GLY A 101 16.74 -5.72 -23.47
C GLY A 101 17.62 -5.10 -24.55
N GLY A 102 18.03 -5.91 -25.52
CA GLY A 102 19.05 -5.49 -26.48
C GLY A 102 20.39 -5.18 -25.79
N ARG A 103 21.09 -4.16 -26.30
CA ARG A 103 22.39 -3.70 -25.76
C ARG A 103 22.26 -2.53 -24.78
N ASP A 104 21.22 -1.72 -24.94
CA ASP A 104 21.11 -0.43 -24.22
C ASP A 104 20.31 -0.53 -22.92
N LYS A 105 19.45 -1.56 -22.78
CA LYS A 105 18.74 -1.84 -21.53
C LYS A 105 19.51 -2.89 -20.74
N PHE A 106 20.18 -2.43 -19.69
CA PHE A 106 20.96 -3.29 -18.79
C PHE A 106 20.06 -4.15 -17.90
N ALA A 107 20.53 -5.37 -17.63
CA ALA A 107 19.93 -6.24 -16.63
C ALA A 107 20.01 -5.60 -15.24
N LYS A 108 19.07 -5.93 -14.36
CA LYS A 108 19.01 -5.38 -12.99
C LYS A 108 18.62 -6.47 -12.02
N ILE A 109 19.33 -6.52 -10.90
CA ILE A 109 18.98 -7.36 -9.75
C ILE A 109 18.66 -6.40 -8.61
N CYS A 110 17.45 -6.47 -8.08
CA CYS A 110 17.07 -5.77 -6.86
C CYS A 110 16.72 -6.77 -5.77
N PHE A 111 17.33 -6.58 -4.62
CA PHE A 111 17.04 -7.32 -3.40
C PHE A 111 17.08 -6.34 -2.25
N GLU A 112 16.08 -6.28 -1.40
CA GLU A 112 16.19 -5.36 -0.26
C GLU A 112 16.05 -3.88 -0.61
N ASP A 113 15.42 -3.54 -1.75
CA ASP A 113 15.43 -2.18 -2.33
C ASP A 113 16.81 -1.71 -2.80
N GLU A 114 17.79 -2.60 -2.77
CA GLU A 114 19.13 -2.31 -3.23
C GLU A 114 19.30 -2.89 -4.61
N ILE A 115 19.54 -1.97 -5.54
CA ILE A 115 19.66 -2.28 -6.95
C ILE A 115 21.14 -2.50 -7.23
N HIS A 116 21.49 -3.73 -7.58
CA HIS A 116 22.73 -4.00 -8.28
C HIS A 116 22.54 -3.62 -9.74
N ARG A 117 23.17 -2.51 -10.14
CA ARG A 117 23.29 -2.12 -11.54
C ARG A 117 24.68 -2.52 -12.05
N PRO A 118 24.77 -3.36 -13.08
CA PRO A 118 26.01 -3.50 -13.84
C PRO A 118 26.50 -2.12 -14.32
N THR A 119 27.80 -1.85 -14.20
CA THR A 119 28.48 -0.68 -14.76
C THR A 119 28.29 -0.57 -16.29
N PRO A 120 28.43 0.60 -16.93
CA PRO A 120 28.23 0.71 -18.38
C PRO A 120 29.36 0.08 -19.24
N GLU A 121 30.16 -0.81 -18.67
CA GLU A 121 31.35 -1.35 -19.34
C GLU A 121 31.01 -2.50 -20.32
N PRO A 122 31.74 -2.64 -21.44
CA PRO A 122 31.58 -3.74 -22.41
C PRO A 122 31.74 -5.15 -21.79
N GLN A 123 32.29 -5.21 -20.58
CA GLN A 123 32.63 -6.38 -19.77
C GLN A 123 31.41 -7.17 -19.23
N GLN A 124 30.16 -6.74 -19.45
CA GLN A 124 28.98 -7.28 -18.72
C GLN A 124 27.91 -8.00 -19.55
N ARG A 125 28.27 -8.44 -20.76
CA ARG A 125 27.44 -9.38 -21.54
C ARG A 125 27.57 -10.79 -20.97
N GLY A 126 26.47 -11.54 -20.95
CA GLY A 126 26.44 -12.88 -20.37
C GLY A 126 25.34 -13.09 -19.36
N ILE A 127 25.48 -14.16 -18.59
CA ILE A 127 24.70 -14.38 -17.36
C ILE A 127 25.42 -13.63 -16.24
N GLN A 128 24.73 -12.70 -15.60
CA GLN A 128 25.18 -12.01 -14.40
C GLN A 128 24.57 -12.71 -13.19
N ALA A 129 25.39 -12.97 -12.18
CA ALA A 129 24.98 -13.66 -10.97
C ALA A 129 25.28 -12.83 -9.72
N ALA A 130 24.42 -12.97 -8.71
CA ALA A 130 24.56 -12.36 -7.40
C ALA A 130 24.16 -13.36 -6.32
N SER A 131 24.79 -13.27 -5.14
CA SER A 131 24.37 -14.08 -3.99
C SER A 131 24.08 -13.22 -2.76
N ALA A 132 23.09 -13.67 -1.97
CA ALA A 132 22.76 -13.09 -0.68
C ALA A 132 22.61 -14.20 0.35
N THR A 133 23.40 -14.16 1.43
CA THR A 133 23.36 -15.17 2.50
C THR A 133 22.35 -14.79 3.59
N TYR A 134 21.62 -15.78 4.10
CA TYR A 134 20.78 -15.67 5.28
C TYR A 134 21.63 -15.84 6.55
N THR A 135 22.05 -14.75 7.17
CA THR A 135 22.61 -14.79 8.53
C THR A 135 21.57 -14.27 9.53
N THR A 136 21.07 -15.15 10.38
CA THR A 136 20.07 -14.89 11.45
C THR A 136 20.58 -13.96 12.57
N THR A 137 21.83 -13.51 12.52
CA THR A 137 22.42 -12.71 13.60
C THR A 137 22.32 -11.21 13.30
N ARG A 138 21.24 -10.62 13.83
CA ARG A 138 20.99 -9.17 13.93
C ARG A 138 20.74 -8.45 12.60
N VAL A 139 19.91 -7.42 12.70
CA VAL A 139 19.44 -6.50 11.66
C VAL A 139 20.62 -5.72 11.07
N SER A 140 21.49 -6.35 10.29
CA SER A 140 22.55 -5.66 9.53
C SER A 140 23.14 -6.61 8.49
N ALA A 141 22.93 -6.28 7.22
CA ALA A 141 23.65 -6.79 6.05
C ALA A 141 23.63 -8.31 5.84
N ALA A 142 22.79 -8.78 4.91
CA ALA A 142 23.24 -9.86 4.04
C ALA A 142 24.63 -9.45 3.55
N LYS A 143 25.68 -10.20 3.91
CA LYS A 143 27.04 -9.95 3.42
C LYS A 143 26.99 -10.15 1.91
N ARG A 144 26.83 -9.04 1.19
CA ARG A 144 26.56 -8.98 -0.24
C ARG A 144 27.86 -9.19 -0.98
N VAL A 145 28.09 -10.41 -1.40
CA VAL A 145 29.11 -10.71 -2.39
C VAL A 145 28.41 -10.75 -3.74
N PHE A 146 28.32 -9.58 -4.38
CA PHE A 146 28.01 -9.49 -5.81
C PHE A 146 29.27 -9.89 -6.58
N GLN A 147 29.55 -11.18 -6.65
CA GLN A 147 30.63 -11.69 -7.49
C GLN A 147 30.12 -11.81 -8.93
N LEU A 148 30.42 -10.78 -9.72
CA LEU A 148 30.23 -10.80 -11.17
C LEU A 148 31.16 -11.83 -11.80
N ILE A 149 30.56 -12.72 -12.58
CA ILE A 149 31.22 -13.70 -13.44
C ILE A 149 30.37 -13.79 -14.70
N CYS A 150 30.83 -13.62 -15.93
CA CYS A 150 32.15 -13.30 -16.46
C CYS A 150 31.96 -12.45 -17.73
N PRO A 151 32.91 -11.54 -18.02
CA PRO A 151 33.05 -10.92 -19.33
C PRO A 151 33.41 -11.94 -20.41
N VAL A 152 32.84 -11.79 -21.60
CA VAL A 152 33.26 -12.50 -22.81
C VAL A 152 34.74 -12.18 -23.09
N PRO A 153 35.68 -13.15 -22.98
CA PRO A 153 36.21 -13.70 -24.24
C PRO A 153 36.72 -15.16 -24.29
N ALA A 154 36.69 -16.02 -23.24
CA ALA A 154 37.27 -17.38 -23.38
C ALA A 154 36.46 -18.57 -22.81
N ASP A 155 36.15 -18.62 -21.51
CA ASP A 155 35.43 -19.76 -20.89
C ASP A 155 34.65 -19.32 -19.64
N ASN A 156 33.31 -19.38 -19.69
CA ASN A 156 32.44 -18.81 -18.66
C ASN A 156 31.82 -19.88 -17.74
N SER A 157 31.88 -21.15 -18.11
CA SER A 157 31.22 -22.21 -17.34
C SER A 157 31.96 -22.55 -16.06
N GLY A 158 33.30 -22.61 -16.09
CA GLY A 158 34.12 -22.89 -14.92
C GLY A 158 33.89 -21.87 -13.80
N PRO A 159 34.03 -20.57 -14.08
CA PRO A 159 33.74 -19.51 -13.11
C PRO A 159 32.28 -19.54 -12.59
N MET A 160 31.29 -19.74 -13.46
CA MET A 160 29.87 -19.83 -13.04
C MET A 160 29.65 -21.02 -12.09
N THR A 161 30.20 -22.18 -12.44
CA THR A 161 30.13 -23.39 -11.62
C THR A 161 30.84 -23.18 -10.28
N ALA A 162 32.01 -22.55 -10.29
CA ALA A 162 32.76 -22.23 -9.08
C ALA A 162 31.96 -21.29 -8.15
N PHE A 163 31.28 -20.28 -8.68
CA PHE A 163 30.41 -19.40 -7.90
C PHE A 163 29.23 -20.13 -7.26
N ILE A 164 28.55 -20.99 -8.03
CA ILE A 164 27.45 -21.82 -7.51
C ILE A 164 27.97 -22.74 -6.39
N GLN A 165 29.14 -23.34 -6.58
CA GLN A 165 29.76 -24.25 -5.61
C GLN A 165 30.26 -23.52 -4.36
N SER A 166 30.87 -22.34 -4.50
CA SER A 166 31.43 -21.55 -3.40
C SER A 166 30.37 -20.83 -2.58
N ALA A 167 29.16 -20.64 -3.10
CA ALA A 167 28.06 -20.06 -2.34
C ALA A 167 27.80 -20.89 -1.05
N PRO A 168 27.75 -20.27 0.14
CA PRO A 168 27.50 -21.01 1.37
C PRO A 168 26.06 -21.52 1.40
N SER A 169 25.82 -22.59 2.18
CA SER A 169 24.46 -23.03 2.51
C SER A 169 23.66 -21.88 3.13
N LYS A 170 22.34 -21.89 2.93
CA LYS A 170 21.43 -20.80 3.27
C LYS A 170 21.74 -19.50 2.51
N SER A 171 21.88 -19.60 1.18
CA SER A 171 22.05 -18.44 0.30
C SER A 171 21.00 -18.40 -0.80
N LEU A 172 20.57 -17.21 -1.18
CA LEU A 172 19.89 -16.94 -2.45
C LEU A 172 20.92 -16.69 -3.53
N LEU A 173 20.62 -17.20 -4.72
CA LEU A 173 21.36 -16.93 -5.93
C LEU A 173 20.40 -16.30 -6.93
N PHE A 174 20.78 -15.14 -7.46
CA PHE A 174 20.04 -14.40 -8.47
C PHE A 174 20.83 -14.43 -9.76
N MET A 175 20.19 -14.78 -10.86
CA MET A 175 20.83 -14.84 -12.17
C MET A 175 19.97 -14.11 -13.20
N VAL A 176 20.59 -13.27 -14.01
CA VAL A 176 19.93 -12.52 -15.09
C VAL A 176 20.83 -12.49 -16.32
N THR A 177 20.25 -12.44 -17.50
CA THR A 177 21.00 -12.36 -18.77
C THR A 177 21.08 -10.93 -19.28
N HIS A 178 22.18 -10.58 -19.94
CA HIS A 178 22.33 -9.34 -20.71
C HIS A 178 23.04 -9.63 -22.04
N ASP A 179 22.49 -9.09 -23.14
CA ASP A 179 22.87 -9.38 -24.54
C ASP A 179 22.71 -10.87 -24.93
N ASP A 180 23.64 -11.74 -24.53
CA ASP A 180 23.59 -13.18 -24.77
C ASP A 180 24.24 -13.97 -23.62
N GLY A 181 23.48 -14.92 -23.05
CA GLY A 181 23.95 -15.83 -22.02
C GLY A 181 24.17 -17.28 -22.48
N SER A 182 23.98 -17.58 -23.77
CA SER A 182 23.90 -18.97 -24.27
C SER A 182 25.11 -19.43 -25.07
N SER A 183 25.74 -18.56 -25.88
CA SER A 183 26.73 -18.99 -26.89
C SER A 183 27.96 -19.70 -26.31
N ARG A 184 28.26 -19.44 -25.03
CA ARG A 184 29.42 -20.00 -24.31
C ARG A 184 29.01 -20.80 -23.08
N LEU A 185 27.73 -21.13 -22.94
CA LEU A 185 27.21 -21.89 -21.81
C LEU A 185 27.41 -23.40 -22.05
N LYS A 186 28.42 -23.97 -21.39
CA LYS A 186 28.73 -25.40 -21.48
C LYS A 186 27.89 -26.25 -20.51
N GLU A 187 27.98 -27.56 -20.70
CA GLU A 187 27.15 -28.57 -20.02
C GLU A 187 27.35 -28.65 -18.50
N ASP A 188 28.54 -28.39 -17.99
CA ASP A 188 28.86 -28.30 -16.56
C ASP A 188 28.08 -27.17 -15.87
N ALA A 189 28.06 -25.97 -16.44
CA ALA A 189 27.29 -24.85 -15.91
C ALA A 189 25.78 -25.10 -16.00
N LYS A 190 25.29 -25.68 -17.11
CA LYS A 190 23.87 -26.07 -17.21
C LYS A 190 23.49 -27.07 -16.12
N LYS A 191 24.32 -28.10 -15.88
CA LYS A 191 24.12 -29.07 -14.79
C LYS A 191 24.11 -28.40 -13.42
N ALA A 192 25.04 -27.48 -13.17
CA ALA A 192 25.11 -26.76 -11.90
C ALA A 192 23.86 -25.91 -11.64
N ILE A 193 23.35 -25.21 -12.67
CA ILE A 193 22.15 -24.38 -12.57
C ILE A 193 20.88 -25.25 -12.48
N GLU A 194 20.82 -26.34 -13.22
CA GLU A 194 19.72 -27.33 -13.17
C GLU A 194 19.64 -27.98 -11.78
N ALA A 195 20.77 -28.28 -11.14
CA ALA A 195 20.82 -28.79 -9.77
C ALA A 195 20.29 -27.79 -8.72
N LEU A 196 20.24 -26.49 -9.04
CA LEU A 196 19.58 -25.47 -8.22
C LEU A 196 18.05 -25.40 -8.47
N GLY A 197 17.51 -26.23 -9.37
CA GLY A 197 16.08 -26.33 -9.65
C GLY A 197 15.59 -25.46 -10.82
N SER A 198 16.49 -25.05 -11.72
CA SER A 198 16.12 -24.42 -13.00
C SER A 198 15.51 -25.45 -13.94
N LYS A 199 14.41 -25.07 -14.59
CA LYS A 199 13.71 -25.84 -15.61
C LYS A 199 14.04 -25.36 -17.03
N GLU A 200 14.48 -24.12 -17.19
CA GLU A 200 14.65 -23.49 -18.51
C GLU A 200 16.11 -23.35 -18.96
N ILE A 201 17.11 -23.57 -18.09
CA ILE A 201 18.52 -23.38 -18.46
C ILE A 201 18.94 -24.26 -19.66
N ARG A 202 18.32 -25.45 -19.79
CA ARG A 202 18.53 -26.38 -20.92
C ARG A 202 17.94 -25.87 -22.23
N ASN A 203 16.93 -25.01 -22.15
CA ASN A 203 16.23 -24.45 -23.29
C ASN A 203 16.86 -23.14 -23.79
N MET A 204 17.93 -22.65 -23.15
CA MET A 204 18.62 -21.42 -23.54
C MET A 204 19.09 -21.46 -25.00
N ARG A 205 18.72 -20.42 -25.76
CA ARG A 205 19.13 -20.19 -27.15
C ARG A 205 19.84 -18.85 -27.28
N PHE A 206 20.48 -18.63 -28.43
CA PHE A 206 21.14 -17.36 -28.76
C PHE A 206 20.26 -16.15 -28.43
N ARG A 207 20.76 -15.26 -27.56
CA ARG A 207 20.08 -14.03 -27.10
C ARG A 207 18.75 -14.25 -26.38
N SER A 208 18.52 -15.44 -25.81
CA SER A 208 17.36 -15.63 -24.94
C SER A 208 17.50 -14.73 -23.70
N SER A 209 16.45 -13.97 -23.41
CA SER A 209 16.29 -13.30 -22.13
C SER A 209 15.86 -14.34 -21.09
N TRP A 210 16.61 -14.44 -20.01
CA TRP A 210 16.40 -15.39 -18.91
C TRP A 210 16.69 -14.70 -17.57
N VAL A 211 15.87 -15.02 -16.58
CA VAL A 211 16.01 -14.62 -15.18
C VAL A 211 15.71 -15.81 -14.29
N PHE A 212 16.45 -15.94 -13.19
CA PHE A 212 16.34 -17.08 -12.30
C PHE A 212 16.72 -16.75 -10.86
N LEU A 213 15.91 -17.24 -9.94
CA LEU A 213 16.10 -17.21 -8.50
C LEU A 213 16.25 -18.63 -7.99
N ALA A 214 17.36 -18.90 -7.32
CA ALA A 214 17.65 -20.16 -6.66
C ALA A 214 17.91 -19.98 -5.17
N ALA A 215 17.71 -21.05 -4.41
CA ALA A 215 18.10 -21.17 -3.03
C ALA A 215 19.08 -22.34 -2.88
N LYS A 216 20.14 -22.13 -2.10
CA LYS A 216 21.11 -23.18 -1.76
C LYS A 216 20.96 -23.57 -0.30
N GLY A 217 20.66 -24.85 -0.05
CA GLY A 217 20.53 -25.41 1.29
C GLY A 217 19.17 -25.18 1.97
N PHE A 218 18.15 -24.76 1.21
CA PHE A 218 16.74 -24.73 1.62
C PHE A 218 15.85 -24.63 0.37
N GLU A 219 14.55 -24.89 0.53
CA GLU A 219 13.57 -24.80 -0.56
C GLU A 219 12.84 -23.45 -0.58
N LEU A 220 12.63 -22.91 -1.78
CA LEU A 220 11.77 -21.75 -1.98
C LEU A 220 10.30 -22.15 -1.91
N PRO A 221 9.39 -21.31 -1.39
CA PRO A 221 7.97 -21.61 -1.35
C PRO A 221 7.40 -21.97 -2.72
N ALA A 222 6.48 -22.92 -2.74
CA ALA A 222 5.73 -23.25 -3.96
C ALA A 222 4.91 -22.02 -4.41
N GLY A 223 4.91 -21.74 -5.72
CA GLY A 223 4.10 -20.67 -6.30
C GLY A 223 4.79 -19.31 -6.47
N ILE A 224 6.03 -19.12 -5.98
CA ILE A 224 6.77 -17.90 -6.34
C ILE A 224 7.28 -17.98 -7.80
N GLU A 225 7.16 -16.88 -8.54
CA GLU A 225 7.72 -16.78 -9.91
C GLU A 225 9.25 -16.65 -9.81
N ARG A 226 9.95 -17.79 -9.85
CA ARG A 226 11.42 -17.82 -9.68
C ARG A 226 12.20 -17.96 -10.98
N GLU A 227 11.55 -18.24 -12.09
CA GLU A 227 12.23 -18.47 -13.37
C GLU A 227 11.35 -18.03 -14.54
N LYS A 228 11.98 -17.43 -15.55
CA LYS A 228 11.31 -17.05 -16.79
C LYS A 228 12.31 -17.02 -17.93
N ILE A 229 11.85 -17.37 -19.13
CA ILE A 229 12.64 -17.33 -20.36
C ILE A 229 11.82 -16.71 -21.49
N ASN A 230 12.50 -15.98 -22.37
CA ASN A 230 11.96 -15.44 -23.61
C ASN A 230 13.00 -15.58 -24.71
N HIS A 231 12.66 -16.31 -25.78
CA HIS A 231 13.59 -16.59 -26.87
C HIS A 231 13.55 -15.51 -27.93
N SER A 232 14.70 -15.29 -28.58
CA SER A 232 14.76 -14.45 -29.77
C SER A 232 13.93 -15.06 -30.90
N ASP A 233 13.03 -14.25 -31.45
CA ASP A 233 12.18 -14.58 -32.60
C ASP A 233 12.05 -13.32 -33.46
N ASN A 234 12.57 -13.37 -34.69
CA ASN A 234 12.62 -12.19 -35.57
C ASN A 234 11.24 -11.54 -35.80
N ALA A 235 10.15 -12.30 -35.72
CA ALA A 235 8.80 -11.75 -35.87
C ALA A 235 8.25 -11.08 -34.60
N LYS A 236 8.78 -11.42 -33.42
CA LYS A 236 8.28 -10.97 -32.10
C LYS A 236 9.28 -10.12 -31.32
N ASN A 237 10.49 -10.01 -31.83
CA ASN A 237 11.59 -9.29 -31.19
C ASN A 237 11.22 -7.82 -30.99
N ARG A 238 11.33 -7.36 -29.74
CA ARG A 238 11.11 -5.95 -29.39
C ARG A 238 12.24 -5.05 -29.88
N TYR A 239 13.44 -5.59 -29.98
CA TYR A 239 14.64 -4.90 -30.44
C TYR A 239 15.20 -5.60 -31.68
N SER A 240 16.00 -4.90 -32.49
CA SER A 240 16.57 -5.45 -33.73
C SER A 240 17.47 -6.68 -33.48
N GLY A 241 16.90 -7.88 -33.46
CA GLY A 241 17.59 -9.15 -33.20
C GLY A 241 17.69 -9.55 -31.72
N TRP A 242 16.96 -8.90 -30.80
CA TRP A 242 16.85 -9.31 -29.39
C TRP A 242 15.37 -9.35 -28.94
N PRO A 243 15.01 -10.33 -28.10
CA PRO A 243 13.68 -10.41 -27.53
C PRO A 243 13.44 -9.29 -26.50
N ALA A 244 12.18 -9.13 -26.10
CA ALA A 244 11.84 -8.24 -24.99
C ALA A 244 12.49 -8.72 -23.68
N GLU A 245 12.95 -7.77 -22.88
CA GLU A 245 13.38 -8.02 -21.52
C GLU A 245 12.24 -8.63 -20.69
N ILE A 246 12.60 -9.50 -19.76
CA ILE A 246 11.66 -10.17 -18.88
C ILE A 246 11.95 -9.86 -17.43
N GLN A 247 10.89 -9.90 -16.63
CA GLN A 247 10.94 -9.63 -15.22
C GLN A 247 10.26 -10.74 -14.43
N VAL A 248 10.83 -11.04 -13.27
CA VAL A 248 10.17 -11.76 -12.19
C VAL A 248 10.34 -10.97 -10.89
N GLU A 249 9.30 -10.96 -10.07
CA GLU A 249 9.32 -10.30 -8.77
C GLU A 249 8.53 -11.09 -7.74
N GLY A 250 8.86 -10.90 -6.47
CA GLY A 250 8.16 -11.59 -5.40
C GLY A 250 8.77 -11.37 -4.03
N CYS A 251 8.22 -12.11 -3.07
CA CYS A 251 8.57 -11.98 -1.66
C CYS A 251 8.99 -13.35 -1.11
N ILE A 252 10.15 -13.43 -0.44
CA ILE A 252 10.68 -14.68 0.10
C ILE A 252 10.58 -14.66 1.63
N PRO A 253 9.92 -15.61 2.30
CA PRO A 253 9.86 -15.67 3.76
C PRO A 253 11.26 -15.67 4.41
N LYS A 254 11.42 -14.92 5.51
CA LYS A 254 12.69 -14.85 6.26
C LYS A 254 12.89 -16.03 7.23
N GLY A 255 11.81 -16.72 7.58
CA GLY A 255 11.80 -17.92 8.41
C GLY A 255 11.08 -19.07 7.71
N PRO A 256 11.19 -20.30 8.22
CA PRO A 256 10.39 -21.41 7.73
C PRO A 256 8.90 -21.08 7.90
N SER A 257 8.11 -21.45 6.90
CA SER A 257 6.65 -21.61 7.02
C SER A 257 6.32 -22.70 8.03
#